data_AF-A0A941WWS9-F1
#
_entry.id   AF-A0A941WWS9-F1
#
_cell.length_a   1.000
_cell.length_b   1.000
_cell.length_c   1.000
_cell.angle_alpha   90.00
_cell.angle_beta   90.00
_cell.angle_gamma   90.00
#
_symmetry.space_group_name_H-M   'P 1'
#
loop_
_entity.id
_entity.type
_entity.pdbx_description
1 polymer ?
#
loop_
_entity_poly.entity_id
_entity_poly.type
_entity_poly.pdbx_seq_one_letter_code
_entity_poly.pdbx_strand_id
1 'polypeptide(L)'
;MKKIIYLTMIIISLAMCLCGCTKKNQEGQLSKIYKVPQKLIYINAPSTYEETQNGYSKIYFVKNKKYIAITAEKSMEATELTKAQDIVFSKIKENVKDFTYINNLEIEQEKTEKINEIEMYRYEGKLICGRTVKASAYVVGYTFIIDKIPCNITGVVTEKEQNEESIQEIKSLVDEMARTVRNTKDNIMD
;
A
#
# COMPACT_ATOMS: atom_id res chain seq x y z
N MET A 1 -24.29 70.22 -24.53
CA MET A 1 -24.51 69.60 -23.21
C MET A 1 -24.90 68.14 -23.42
N LYS A 2 -23.95 67.22 -23.25
CA LYS A 2 -24.15 65.77 -23.48
C LYS A 2 -24.75 65.14 -22.21
N LYS A 3 -25.94 64.53 -22.33
CA LYS A 3 -26.51 63.64 -21.31
C LYS A 3 -25.96 62.23 -21.58
N ILE A 4 -25.26 61.68 -20.59
CA ILE A 4 -24.71 60.32 -20.57
C ILE A 4 -25.86 59.37 -20.20
N ILE A 5 -26.12 58.39 -21.06
CA ILE A 5 -27.07 57.29 -20.81
C ILE A 5 -26.31 56.21 -20.05
N TYR A 6 -26.80 55.86 -18.85
CA TYR A 6 -26.34 54.72 -18.07
C TYR A 6 -26.71 53.42 -18.80
N LEU A 7 -25.71 52.67 -19.25
CA LEU A 7 -25.87 51.28 -19.70
C LEU A 7 -25.30 50.36 -18.61
N THR A 8 -26.20 49.68 -17.90
CA THR A 8 -25.90 48.65 -16.92
C THR A 8 -25.20 47.46 -17.62
N MET A 9 -23.88 47.42 -17.55
CA MET A 9 -23.12 46.21 -17.90
C MET A 9 -23.28 45.17 -16.79
N ILE A 10 -24.12 44.17 -17.08
CA ILE A 10 -24.17 42.91 -16.34
C ILE A 10 -22.84 42.20 -16.58
N ILE A 11 -22.02 42.12 -15.54
CA ILE A 11 -20.82 41.27 -15.52
C ILE A 11 -21.30 39.83 -15.35
N ILE A 12 -21.44 39.09 -16.44
CA ILE A 12 -21.50 37.64 -16.39
C ILE A 12 -20.05 37.17 -16.23
N SER A 13 -19.66 36.84 -14.99
CA SER A 13 -18.40 36.14 -14.73
C SER A 13 -18.50 34.73 -15.32
N LEU A 14 -18.10 34.58 -16.59
CA LEU A 14 -17.62 33.30 -17.10
C LEU A 14 -16.37 32.96 -16.27
N ALA A 15 -16.56 32.17 -15.22
CA ALA A 15 -15.50 31.36 -14.68
C ALA A 15 -15.10 30.38 -15.79
N MET A 16 -14.16 30.80 -16.63
CA MET A 16 -13.39 29.87 -17.46
C MET A 16 -12.69 28.94 -16.47
N CYS A 17 -13.30 27.77 -16.31
CA CYS A 17 -12.68 26.60 -15.73
C CYS A 17 -11.48 26.30 -16.65
N LEU A 18 -10.33 26.92 -16.32
CA LEU A 18 -9.05 26.59 -16.91
C LEU A 18 -8.78 25.15 -16.51
N CYS A 19 -9.19 24.27 -17.42
CA CYS A 19 -8.84 22.88 -17.51
C CYS A 19 -7.32 22.80 -17.66
N GLY A 20 -6.63 22.97 -16.54
CA GLY A 20 -5.23 22.61 -16.34
C GLY A 20 -5.21 21.37 -15.48
N CYS A 21 -5.73 20.25 -15.98
CA CYS A 21 -5.37 18.93 -15.45
C CYS A 21 -3.90 18.67 -15.79
N THR A 22 -2.99 19.39 -15.14
CA THR A 22 -1.67 18.85 -14.89
C THR A 22 -1.87 17.67 -13.95
N LYS A 23 -2.02 16.47 -14.52
CA LYS A 23 -1.70 15.25 -13.78
C LYS A 23 -0.24 15.40 -13.36
N LYS A 24 0.01 16.00 -12.19
CA LYS A 24 1.23 15.68 -11.45
C LYS A 24 1.22 14.16 -11.40
N ASN A 25 2.26 13.52 -11.94
CA ASN A 25 2.52 12.13 -11.61
C ASN A 25 2.68 12.12 -10.09
N GLN A 26 1.58 11.83 -9.38
CA GLN A 26 1.56 11.75 -7.94
C GLN A 26 2.35 10.50 -7.60
N GLU A 27 3.47 10.70 -6.95
CA GLU A 27 4.27 9.64 -6.38
C GLU A 27 3.33 8.75 -5.53
N GLY A 28 3.30 7.45 -5.81
CA GLY A 28 2.36 6.52 -5.18
C GLY A 28 1.12 6.14 -5.99
N GLN A 29 0.92 6.65 -7.21
CA GLN A 29 -0.23 6.24 -8.05
C GLN A 29 -0.24 4.72 -8.32
N LEU A 30 -1.32 4.05 -7.89
CA LEU A 30 -1.55 2.61 -8.05
C LEU A 30 -2.10 2.25 -9.45
N SER A 31 -1.30 2.47 -10.50
CA SER A 31 -1.71 2.21 -11.89
C SER A 31 -1.18 0.92 -12.49
N LYS A 32 -0.26 0.21 -11.80
CA LYS A 32 0.22 -1.11 -12.22
C LYS A 32 -0.63 -2.20 -11.58
N ILE A 33 -0.90 -3.29 -12.29
CA ILE A 33 -1.51 -4.49 -11.71
C ILE A 33 -0.41 -5.53 -11.45
N TYR A 34 -0.20 -5.88 -10.19
CA TYR A 34 0.58 -7.05 -9.81
C TYR A 34 -0.33 -8.28 -9.75
N LYS A 35 0.02 -9.30 -10.53
CA LYS A 35 -0.58 -10.64 -10.46
C LYS A 35 0.37 -11.56 -9.72
N VAL A 36 -0.11 -12.20 -8.65
CA VAL A 36 0.66 -13.26 -7.97
C VAL A 36 0.96 -14.39 -8.98
N PRO A 37 2.22 -14.79 -9.17
CA PRO A 37 2.57 -15.74 -10.24
C PRO A 37 1.81 -17.05 -10.10
N GLN A 38 1.19 -17.48 -11.22
CA GLN A 38 0.38 -18.70 -11.36
C GLN A 38 -0.91 -18.73 -10.53
N LYS A 39 -1.33 -17.61 -9.92
CA LYS A 39 -2.54 -17.51 -9.11
C LYS A 39 -3.47 -16.44 -9.64
N LEU A 40 -4.76 -16.57 -9.34
CA LEU A 40 -5.78 -15.57 -9.63
C LEU A 40 -5.89 -14.61 -8.45
N ILE A 41 -4.81 -13.88 -8.19
CA ILE A 41 -4.73 -12.86 -7.15
C ILE A 41 -4.10 -11.63 -7.78
N TYR A 42 -4.86 -10.54 -7.81
CA TYR A 42 -4.50 -9.28 -8.43
C TYR A 42 -4.56 -8.15 -7.42
N ILE A 43 -3.56 -7.27 -7.46
CA ILE A 43 -3.41 -6.15 -6.52
C ILE A 43 -2.91 -4.98 -7.36
N ASN A 44 -3.53 -3.81 -7.25
CA ASN A 44 -2.97 -2.62 -7.83
C ASN A 44 -1.74 -2.21 -7.01
N ALA A 45 -0.65 -1.89 -7.68
CA ALA A 45 0.63 -1.60 -7.07
C ALA A 45 1.18 -0.27 -7.58
N PRO A 46 2.08 0.37 -6.81
CA PRO A 46 2.74 1.59 -7.26
C PRO A 46 3.46 1.38 -8.58
N SER A 47 3.30 2.34 -9.50
CA SER A 47 3.90 2.27 -10.84
C SER A 47 5.28 2.91 -10.94
N THR A 48 5.60 3.83 -10.03
CA THR A 48 6.80 4.67 -10.08
C THR A 48 7.90 4.22 -9.10
N TYR A 49 7.67 3.17 -8.33
CA TYR A 49 8.61 2.68 -7.32
C TYR A 49 9.54 1.62 -7.89
N GLU A 50 10.80 1.63 -7.41
CA GLU A 50 11.76 0.59 -7.72
C GLU A 50 11.25 -0.74 -7.17
N GLU A 51 11.38 -1.81 -7.96
CA GLU A 51 10.83 -3.11 -7.58
C GLU A 51 11.83 -4.25 -7.67
N THR A 52 11.78 -5.14 -6.67
CA THR A 52 12.56 -6.38 -6.63
C THR A 52 11.64 -7.55 -6.30
N GLN A 53 11.90 -8.71 -6.88
CA GLN A 53 11.28 -9.96 -6.45
C GLN A 53 12.28 -10.73 -5.59
N ASN A 54 11.92 -11.07 -4.36
CA ASN A 54 12.71 -11.96 -3.51
C ASN A 54 11.83 -13.06 -2.94
N GLY A 55 12.11 -14.31 -3.32
CA GLY A 55 11.28 -15.46 -2.94
C GLY A 55 9.80 -15.24 -3.24
N TYR A 56 8.99 -15.29 -2.17
CA TYR A 56 7.54 -15.13 -2.21
C TYR A 56 7.05 -13.68 -2.18
N SER A 57 7.95 -12.71 -2.10
CA SER A 57 7.63 -11.29 -1.96
C SER A 57 8.00 -10.49 -3.20
N LYS A 58 7.07 -9.65 -3.67
CA LYS A 58 7.34 -8.53 -4.56
C LYS A 58 7.47 -7.27 -3.70
N ILE A 59 8.63 -6.63 -3.75
CA ILE A 59 8.99 -5.49 -2.89
C ILE A 59 9.06 -4.23 -3.74
N TYR A 60 8.41 -3.16 -3.29
CA TYR A 60 8.42 -1.83 -3.89
C TYR A 60 9.12 -0.85 -2.94
N PHE A 61 10.24 -0.27 -3.35
CA PHE A 61 11.01 0.68 -2.55
C PHE A 61 10.56 2.12 -2.83
N VAL A 62 10.30 2.87 -1.76
CA VAL A 62 9.94 4.29 -1.82
C VAL A 62 11.10 5.11 -1.27
N LYS A 63 11.83 5.79 -2.16
CA LYS A 63 12.94 6.70 -1.83
C LYS A 63 14.00 6.12 -0.88
N ASN A 64 14.26 4.80 -0.92
CA ASN A 64 15.18 4.08 -0.02
C ASN A 64 14.90 4.24 1.50
N LYS A 65 13.70 4.70 1.86
CA LYS A 65 13.30 5.05 3.23
C LYS A 65 12.06 4.31 3.70
N LYS A 66 11.32 3.73 2.76
CA LYS A 66 10.12 2.94 3.01
C LYS A 66 10.08 1.81 1.99
N TYR A 67 9.36 0.76 2.32
CA TYR A 67 9.04 -0.27 1.34
C TYR A 67 7.65 -0.85 1.55
N ILE A 68 7.09 -1.38 0.47
CA ILE A 68 5.87 -2.19 0.51
C ILE A 68 6.24 -3.59 0.00
N ALA A 69 5.96 -4.62 0.79
CA ALA A 69 6.15 -6.01 0.41
C ALA A 69 4.78 -6.67 0.22
N ILE A 70 4.53 -7.16 -1.00
CA ILE A 70 3.39 -8.05 -1.29
C ILE A 70 3.91 -9.49 -1.24
N THR A 71 3.42 -10.29 -0.31
CA THR A 71 3.86 -11.67 -0.09
C THR A 71 2.72 -12.65 -0.33
N ALA A 72 2.97 -13.73 -1.06
CA ALA A 72 2.03 -14.83 -1.22
C ALA A 72 2.77 -16.17 -1.10
N GLU A 73 2.56 -16.89 0.00
CA GLU A 73 3.21 -18.17 0.25
C GLU A 73 2.42 -19.31 -0.40
N LYS A 74 2.81 -19.65 -1.63
CA LYS A 74 2.08 -20.58 -2.49
C LYS A 74 2.33 -22.05 -2.17
N SER A 75 3.29 -22.36 -1.31
CA SER A 75 3.63 -23.74 -0.92
C SER A 75 2.92 -24.20 0.36
N MET A 76 2.21 -23.29 1.05
CA MET A 76 1.46 -23.59 2.26
C MET A 76 0.00 -23.17 2.12
N GLU A 77 -0.86 -23.84 2.89
CA GLU A 77 -2.28 -23.51 2.97
C GLU A 77 -2.66 -23.00 4.37
N ALA A 78 -3.56 -22.02 4.40
CA ALA A 78 -4.22 -21.53 5.60
C ALA A 78 -5.72 -21.40 5.36
N THR A 79 -6.51 -21.67 6.40
CA THR A 79 -7.95 -21.39 6.45
C THR A 79 -8.29 -20.34 7.50
N GLU A 80 -7.36 -20.07 8.42
CA GLU A 80 -7.51 -19.10 9.51
C GLU A 80 -6.51 -17.95 9.32
N LEU A 81 -6.95 -16.71 9.54
CA LEU A 81 -6.13 -15.52 9.35
C LEU A 81 -4.89 -15.49 10.27
N THR A 82 -5.00 -16.02 11.49
CA THR A 82 -3.88 -16.11 12.43
C THR A 82 -2.76 -17.00 11.89
N LYS A 83 -3.11 -18.19 11.38
CA LYS A 83 -2.15 -19.08 10.72
C LYS A 83 -1.57 -18.44 9.46
N ALA A 84 -2.39 -17.74 8.67
CA ALA A 84 -1.90 -17.02 7.50
C ALA A 84 -0.89 -15.94 7.88
N GLN A 85 -1.14 -15.20 8.97
CA GLN A 85 -0.25 -14.15 9.49
C GLN A 85 1.11 -14.73 9.89
N ASP A 86 1.13 -15.85 10.62
CA ASP A 86 2.38 -16.51 11.02
C ASP A 86 3.21 -16.94 9.79
N ILE A 87 2.54 -17.54 8.80
CA ILE A 87 3.18 -18.01 7.56
C ILE A 87 3.80 -16.83 6.80
N VAL A 88 3.00 -15.82 6.46
CA VAL A 88 3.47 -14.70 5.63
C VAL A 88 4.49 -13.85 6.37
N PHE A 89 4.34 -13.65 7.68
CA PHE A 89 5.30 -12.88 8.45
C PHE A 89 6.67 -13.56 8.47
N SER A 90 6.72 -14.89 8.65
CA SER A 90 7.96 -15.66 8.52
C SER A 90 8.63 -15.44 7.15
N LYS A 91 7.86 -15.43 6.07
CA LYS A 91 8.38 -15.20 4.71
C LYS A 91 8.82 -13.78 4.46
N ILE A 92 8.16 -12.79 5.03
CA ILE A 92 8.64 -11.40 4.98
C ILE A 92 10.02 -11.32 5.64
N LYS A 93 10.20 -11.89 6.84
CA LYS A 93 11.51 -11.90 7.54
C LYS A 93 12.61 -12.50 6.67
N GLU A 94 12.32 -13.62 5.99
CA GLU A 94 13.27 -14.28 5.07
C GLU A 94 13.57 -13.42 3.83
N ASN A 95 12.54 -12.86 3.19
CA ASN A 95 12.66 -12.19 1.89
C ASN A 95 13.21 -10.76 1.99
N VAL A 96 13.21 -10.14 3.18
CA VAL A 96 13.81 -8.81 3.38
C VAL A 96 15.17 -8.85 4.08
N LYS A 97 15.69 -10.05 4.42
CA LYS A 97 16.90 -10.24 5.24
C LYS A 97 18.17 -9.57 4.70
N ASP A 98 18.23 -9.37 3.38
CA ASP A 98 19.35 -8.72 2.69
C ASP A 98 19.31 -7.19 2.84
N PHE A 99 18.14 -6.64 3.19
CA PHE A 99 17.91 -5.20 3.42
C PHE A 99 17.81 -4.87 4.92
N THR A 100 17.11 -5.70 5.68
CA THR A 100 16.89 -5.51 7.11
C THR A 100 16.68 -6.83 7.82
N TYR A 101 17.16 -6.93 9.06
CA TYR A 101 16.94 -8.09 9.90
C TYR A 101 15.76 -7.85 10.83
N ILE A 102 14.59 -8.41 10.51
CA ILE A 102 13.40 -8.30 11.36
C ILE A 102 13.52 -9.30 12.51
N ASN A 103 13.49 -8.80 13.76
CA ASN A 103 13.46 -9.63 14.96
C ASN A 103 12.02 -9.96 15.36
N ASN A 104 11.21 -8.92 15.52
CA ASN A 104 9.87 -9.00 16.09
C ASN A 104 8.89 -8.04 15.40
N LEU A 105 7.60 -8.35 15.50
CA LEU A 105 6.47 -7.48 15.20
C LEU A 105 5.71 -7.22 16.49
N GLU A 106 5.60 -5.96 16.87
CA GLU A 106 4.81 -5.48 18.00
C GLU A 106 3.55 -4.82 17.45
N ILE A 107 2.40 -5.48 17.63
CA ILE A 107 1.11 -4.98 17.15
C ILE A 107 0.54 -4.03 18.20
N GLU A 108 0.20 -2.81 17.78
CA GLU A 108 -0.38 -1.77 18.63
C GLU A 108 -1.87 -1.57 18.32
N GLN A 109 -2.28 -1.80 17.07
CA GLN A 109 -3.67 -1.75 16.63
C GLN A 109 -3.93 -2.91 15.67
N GLU A 110 -5.07 -3.56 15.82
CA GLU A 110 -5.52 -4.61 14.92
C GLU A 110 -7.03 -4.59 14.73
N LYS A 111 -7.48 -5.05 13.57
CA LYS A 111 -8.88 -5.35 13.32
C LYS A 111 -9.00 -6.38 12.21
N THR A 112 -10.08 -7.15 12.24
CA THR A 112 -10.53 -7.92 11.08
C THR A 112 -11.62 -7.14 10.37
N GLU A 113 -11.48 -6.97 9.06
CA GLU A 113 -12.48 -6.28 8.23
C GLU A 113 -12.69 -7.01 6.90
N LYS A 114 -13.87 -6.83 6.30
CA LYS A 114 -14.19 -7.42 5.00
C LYS A 114 -14.01 -6.35 3.91
N ILE A 115 -13.10 -6.59 2.97
CA ILE A 115 -12.80 -5.71 1.82
C ILE A 115 -12.96 -6.53 0.55
N ASN A 116 -13.77 -6.06 -0.42
CA ASN A 116 -14.08 -6.80 -1.66
C ASN A 116 -14.51 -8.25 -1.41
N GLU A 117 -15.36 -8.45 -0.40
CA GLU A 117 -15.82 -9.76 0.08
C GLU A 117 -14.73 -10.69 0.65
N ILE A 118 -13.48 -10.23 0.75
CA ILE A 118 -12.35 -10.96 1.34
C ILE A 118 -12.21 -10.51 2.79
N GLU A 119 -12.19 -11.46 3.71
CA GLU A 119 -11.86 -11.18 5.11
C GLU A 119 -10.36 -10.91 5.23
N MET A 120 -10.00 -9.79 5.84
CA MET A 120 -8.61 -9.35 5.99
C MET A 120 -8.32 -8.97 7.44
N TYR A 121 -7.20 -9.44 7.94
CA TYR A 121 -6.61 -9.05 9.22
C TYR A 121 -5.68 -7.85 8.99
N ARG A 122 -6.11 -6.66 9.43
CA ARG A 122 -5.31 -5.44 9.41
C ARG A 122 -4.56 -5.30 10.73
N TYR A 123 -3.27 -4.99 10.65
CA TYR A 123 -2.43 -4.68 11.81
C TYR A 123 -1.61 -3.41 11.58
N GLU A 124 -1.27 -2.74 12.67
CA GLU A 124 -0.44 -1.54 12.71
C GLU A 124 0.38 -1.52 14.00
N GLY A 125 1.65 -1.11 13.92
CA GLY A 125 2.56 -1.10 15.07
C GLY A 125 4.02 -0.94 14.66
N LYS A 126 4.90 -1.75 15.27
CA LYS A 126 6.37 -1.62 15.14
C LYS A 126 7.05 -2.92 14.74
N LEU A 127 7.96 -2.85 13.76
CA LEU A 127 8.95 -3.88 13.49
C LEU A 127 10.24 -3.56 14.23
N ILE A 128 10.69 -4.49 15.07
CA ILE A 128 11.99 -4.40 15.73
C ILE A 128 13.06 -4.95 14.78
N CYS A 129 13.85 -4.07 14.19
CA CYS A 129 14.80 -4.39 13.13
C CYS A 129 16.26 -4.23 13.59
N GLY A 130 17.19 -4.96 12.97
CA GLY A 130 18.63 -4.84 13.16
C GLY A 130 19.27 -6.09 13.79
N ARG A 131 20.56 -6.32 13.48
CA ARG A 131 21.32 -7.48 13.99
C ARG A 131 21.97 -7.19 15.35
N THR A 132 22.76 -6.11 15.41
CA THR A 132 23.51 -5.72 16.61
C THR A 132 22.81 -4.60 17.37
N VAL A 133 22.50 -3.50 16.67
CA VAL A 133 21.71 -2.39 17.21
C VAL A 133 20.28 -2.57 16.70
N LYS A 134 19.33 -2.60 17.64
CA LYS A 134 17.90 -2.73 17.32
C LYS A 134 17.28 -1.34 17.19
N ALA A 135 16.44 -1.16 16.19
CA ALA A 135 15.62 0.04 15.98
C ALA A 135 14.19 -0.38 15.65
N SER A 136 13.22 0.40 16.10
CA SER A 136 11.82 0.20 15.76
C SER A 136 11.51 0.93 14.44
N ALA A 137 10.79 0.27 13.55
CA ALA A 137 10.27 0.84 12.30
C ALA A 137 8.75 0.71 12.28
N TYR A 138 8.05 1.77 11.87
CA TYR A 138 6.59 1.75 11.73
C TYR A 138 6.20 0.72 10.69
N VAL A 139 5.11 0.00 10.97
CA VAL A 139 4.55 -1.00 10.07
C VAL A 139 3.04 -0.94 10.07
N VAL A 140 2.47 -1.17 8.90
CA VAL A 140 1.05 -1.40 8.68
C VAL A 140 0.90 -2.50 7.64
N GLY A 141 -0.08 -3.38 7.81
CA GLY A 141 -0.30 -4.42 6.84
C GLY A 141 -1.66 -5.08 6.91
N TYR A 142 -1.94 -5.83 5.86
CA TYR A 142 -3.14 -6.64 5.68
C TYR A 142 -2.73 -8.05 5.36
N THR A 143 -3.24 -9.00 6.14
CA THR A 143 -3.15 -10.43 5.85
C THR A 143 -4.50 -10.96 5.46
N PHE A 144 -4.53 -11.81 4.44
CA PHE A 144 -5.75 -12.35 3.87
C PHE A 144 -5.47 -13.69 3.21
N ILE A 145 -6.53 -14.42 2.89
CA ILE A 145 -6.46 -15.73 2.28
C ILE A 145 -7.30 -15.71 1.00
N ILE A 146 -6.71 -16.12 -0.12
CA ILE A 146 -7.45 -16.37 -1.37
C ILE A 146 -7.09 -17.77 -1.84
N ASP A 147 -8.10 -18.60 -2.07
CA ASP A 147 -7.92 -19.99 -2.53
C ASP A 147 -6.94 -20.77 -1.63
N LYS A 148 -7.14 -20.63 -0.30
CA LYS A 148 -6.28 -21.14 0.79
C LYS A 148 -4.85 -20.63 0.84
N ILE A 149 -4.46 -19.71 -0.05
CA ILE A 149 -3.10 -19.18 -0.11
C ILE A 149 -2.99 -18.01 0.87
N PRO A 150 -2.13 -18.10 1.89
CA PRO A 150 -1.88 -17.00 2.80
C PRO A 150 -1.11 -15.89 2.07
N CYS A 151 -1.68 -14.69 2.11
CA CYS A 151 -1.20 -13.52 1.42
C CYS A 151 -1.08 -12.34 2.37
N ASN A 152 -0.21 -11.40 2.03
CA ASN A 152 0.01 -10.19 2.81
C ASN A 152 0.44 -9.00 1.94
N ILE A 153 0.02 -7.81 2.36
CA ILE A 153 0.58 -6.53 1.94
C ILE A 153 1.12 -5.85 3.21
N THR A 154 2.43 -5.60 3.29
CA THR A 154 3.07 -4.90 4.42
C THR A 154 3.77 -3.66 3.93
N GLY A 155 3.45 -2.50 4.49
CA GLY A 155 4.21 -1.27 4.33
C GLY A 155 5.05 -0.98 5.58
N VAL A 156 6.28 -0.51 5.37
CA VAL A 156 7.23 -0.21 6.44
C VAL A 156 7.92 1.11 6.18
N VAL A 157 8.04 1.95 7.22
CA VAL A 157 8.86 3.16 7.20
C VAL A 157 10.18 2.86 7.92
N THR A 158 11.28 2.81 7.18
CA THR A 158 12.61 2.45 7.70
C THR A 158 13.51 3.65 7.98
N GLU A 159 13.10 4.87 7.60
CA GLU A 159 13.86 6.07 7.96
C GLU A 159 13.87 6.29 9.48
N LYS A 160 14.95 6.85 10.00
CA LYS A 160 15.17 6.97 11.44
C LYS A 160 14.15 7.88 12.14
N GLU A 161 13.84 9.03 11.54
CA GLU A 161 12.99 10.07 12.14
C GLU A 161 11.49 9.74 12.04
N GLN A 162 11.09 8.82 11.15
CA GLN A 162 9.71 8.35 10.96
C GLN A 162 8.66 9.46 11.07
N ASN A 163 8.79 10.47 10.22
CA ASN A 163 7.86 11.60 10.27
C ASN A 163 6.42 11.16 9.92
N GLU A 164 5.46 11.91 10.45
CA GLU A 164 4.03 11.65 10.26
C GLU A 164 3.64 11.58 8.78
N GLU A 165 4.24 12.42 7.92
CA GLU A 165 3.98 12.40 6.47
C GLU A 165 4.32 11.04 5.85
N SER A 166 5.48 10.47 6.18
CA SER A 166 5.92 9.18 5.65
C SER A 166 5.07 8.01 6.17
N ILE A 167 4.64 8.10 7.44
CA ILE A 167 3.72 7.13 8.05
C ILE A 167 2.37 7.17 7.34
N GLN A 168 1.79 8.36 7.18
CA GLN A 168 0.50 8.54 6.51
C GLN A 168 0.53 8.13 5.04
N GLU A 169 1.63 8.43 4.34
CA GLU A 169 1.80 8.00 2.95
C GLU A 169 1.80 6.47 2.82
N ILE A 170 2.58 5.77 3.65
CA ILE A 170 2.62 4.29 3.62
C ILE A 170 1.29 3.69 4.04
N LYS A 171 0.65 4.25 5.07
CA LYS A 171 -0.67 3.82 5.53
C LYS A 171 -1.72 3.96 4.43
N SER A 172 -1.81 5.13 3.79
CA SER A 172 -2.76 5.36 2.68
C SER A 172 -2.50 4.38 1.54
N LEU A 173 -1.24 4.19 1.13
CA LEU A 173 -0.90 3.29 0.04
C LEU A 173 -1.28 1.84 0.36
N VAL A 174 -0.95 1.35 1.55
CA VAL A 174 -1.28 -0.03 1.95
C VAL A 174 -2.79 -0.23 2.06
N ASP A 175 -3.52 0.71 2.67
CA ASP A 175 -4.98 0.67 2.77
C ASP A 175 -5.64 0.71 1.36
N GLU A 176 -5.13 1.53 0.45
CA GLU A 176 -5.60 1.59 -0.95
C GLU A 176 -5.29 0.30 -1.72
N MET A 177 -4.08 -0.25 -1.56
CA MET A 177 -3.71 -1.52 -2.19
C MET A 177 -4.60 -2.66 -1.70
N ALA A 178 -4.92 -2.72 -0.40
CA ALA A 178 -5.84 -3.70 0.16
C ALA A 178 -7.23 -3.63 -0.48
N ARG A 179 -7.76 -2.42 -0.73
CA ARG A 179 -9.03 -2.20 -1.46
C ARG A 179 -9.01 -2.65 -2.91
N THR A 180 -7.85 -2.97 -3.47
CA THR A 180 -7.72 -3.42 -4.86
C THR A 180 -7.52 -4.92 -4.99
N VAL A 181 -7.37 -5.64 -3.87
CA VAL A 181 -7.20 -7.10 -3.87
C VAL A 181 -8.45 -7.76 -4.45
N ARG A 182 -8.24 -8.69 -5.37
CA ARG A 182 -9.32 -9.35 -6.13
C ARG A 182 -8.85 -10.63 -6.82
N ASN A 183 -9.80 -11.46 -7.24
CA ASN A 183 -9.54 -12.72 -7.94
C ASN A 183 -9.73 -12.65 -9.48
N THR A 184 -10.21 -11.54 -10.02
CA THR A 184 -10.28 -11.26 -11.46
C THR A 184 -9.34 -10.13 -11.85
N LYS A 185 -8.97 -10.02 -13.14
CA LYS A 185 -8.01 -9.01 -13.61
C LYS A 185 -8.64 -7.60 -13.72
N ASP A 186 -9.95 -7.47 -13.55
CA ASP A 186 -10.70 -6.26 -13.89
C ASP A 186 -10.10 -5.00 -13.26
N ASN A 187 -10.13 -3.88 -13.98
CA ASN A 187 -9.67 -2.62 -13.42
C ASN A 187 -10.72 -2.15 -12.43
N ILE A 188 -10.39 -2.15 -11.14
CA ILE A 188 -11.15 -1.37 -10.15
C ILE A 188 -10.70 0.08 -10.36
N MET A 189 -11.38 0.76 -11.28
CA MET A 189 -11.41 2.21 -11.38
C MET A 189 -12.86 2.60 -11.12
N ASP A 190 -13.18 2.84 -9.85
CA ASP A 190 -14.33 3.67 -9.48
C ASP A 190 -13.88 5.13 -9.38
#